data_AF-A3DP12-F1
#
_entry.id   AF-A3DP12-F1
#
_cell.length_a   1.000
_cell.length_b   1.000
_cell.length_c   1.000
_cell.angle_alpha   90.00
_cell.angle_beta   90.00
_cell.angle_gamma   90.00
#
_symmetry.space_group_name_H-M   'P 1'
#
loop_
_entity.id
_entity.type
_entity.pdbx_description
1 polymer ?
#
loop_
_entity_poly.entity_id
_entity_poly.type
_entity_poly.pdbx_seq_one_letter_code
_entity_poly.pdbx_strand_id
1 'polypeptide(L)'
;MVTNLPAEARAKWIKVMEARTIEEKIRALEEFLSAVPKHKGTANLRLWATRRLAELREELEERKRKRGGRGVSFFVEKEGAAQIVVIGLPNSGKSTLVKQLTGTRTRIADYPFSTNRPVPGMLRYQDIYFQLVDTPPLRPGGGPWNNRVIGLVRNSDAVIIVLNNENDPLKDYLLIKSELEKSGILLYKPQGRVVIEKERAGKTGIRVTLMGKIIDGTIDDVRKIMESYRVYNAHIKIYGIVTLDDVEQALFESKVYKPSVIVINKADLNIEKAKVKAYEIHKLDPSAPIIIGSAKLNKGFEQLGEILFKLLGIIRVYTKQPNGPIADKPLILREGATIYDVARSIHKDFVKKFKYAKIWGPSAKYPGERAGLDHIVMDGDIVEIHVKG
;
A
#
# COMPACT_ATOMS: atom_id res chain seq x y z
N MET A 1 -29.53 -2.62 12.30
CA MET A 1 -30.25 -2.50 11.01
C MET A 1 -29.56 -1.39 10.23
N VAL A 2 -29.23 -1.52 8.94
CA VAL A 2 -28.94 -0.32 8.12
C VAL A 2 -30.29 0.39 8.04
N THR A 3 -30.55 1.27 9.01
CA THR A 3 -31.91 1.48 9.54
C THR A 3 -32.86 2.08 8.50
N ASN A 4 -32.35 2.52 7.35
CA ASN A 4 -33.06 3.26 6.32
C ASN A 4 -33.05 2.64 4.90
N LEU A 5 -32.72 1.35 4.73
CA LEU A 5 -32.89 0.70 3.42
C LEU A 5 -34.34 0.18 3.23
N PRO A 6 -35.03 0.50 2.11
CA PRO A 6 -36.31 -0.10 1.74
C PRO A 6 -36.23 -1.62 1.65
N ALA A 7 -37.35 -2.31 1.89
CA ALA A 7 -37.43 -3.77 1.85
C ALA A 7 -36.93 -4.36 0.50
N GLU A 8 -37.24 -3.69 -0.61
CA GLU A 8 -36.78 -4.06 -1.94
C GLU A 8 -35.25 -3.96 -2.09
N ALA A 9 -34.65 -2.87 -1.60
CA ALA A 9 -33.20 -2.69 -1.62
C ALA A 9 -32.49 -3.75 -0.75
N ARG A 10 -33.09 -4.12 0.39
CA ARG A 10 -32.58 -5.21 1.24
C ARG A 10 -32.62 -6.55 0.51
N ALA A 11 -33.71 -6.85 -0.18
CA ALA A 11 -33.82 -8.10 -0.95
C ALA A 11 -32.75 -8.21 -2.04
N LYS A 12 -32.50 -7.11 -2.75
CA LYS A 12 -31.46 -7.05 -3.80
C LYS A 12 -30.04 -7.09 -3.23
N TRP A 13 -29.81 -6.54 -2.02
CA TRP A 13 -28.53 -6.67 -1.31
C TRP A 13 -28.18 -8.13 -0.99
N ILE A 14 -29.16 -8.95 -0.63
CA ILE A 14 -28.94 -10.38 -0.37
C ILE A 14 -28.40 -11.07 -1.62
N LYS A 15 -28.99 -10.78 -2.78
CA LYS A 15 -28.50 -11.31 -4.05
C LYS A 15 -27.05 -10.92 -4.33
N VAL A 16 -26.65 -9.69 -3.97
CA VAL A 16 -25.24 -9.23 -4.09
C VAL A 16 -24.30 -10.08 -3.24
N MET A 17 -24.71 -10.41 -2.02
CA MET A 17 -23.92 -11.19 -1.07
C MET A 17 -23.83 -12.68 -1.45
N GLU A 18 -24.90 -13.23 -2.03
CA GLU A 18 -24.99 -14.64 -2.44
C GLU A 18 -24.36 -14.91 -3.81
N ALA A 19 -24.23 -13.90 -4.66
CA ALA A 19 -23.67 -14.01 -6.01
C ALA A 19 -22.24 -14.58 -5.99
N ARG A 20 -22.00 -15.59 -6.82
CA ARG A 20 -20.74 -16.37 -6.82
C ARG A 20 -19.84 -15.98 -8.00
N THR A 21 -20.42 -15.65 -9.14
CA THR A 21 -19.68 -15.23 -10.33
C THR A 21 -19.58 -13.71 -10.44
N ILE A 22 -18.66 -13.21 -11.27
CA ILE A 22 -18.51 -11.76 -11.50
C ILE A 22 -19.77 -11.22 -12.18
N GLU A 23 -20.29 -11.96 -13.16
CA GLU A 23 -21.47 -11.63 -13.93
C GLU A 23 -22.74 -11.60 -13.07
N GLU A 24 -22.89 -12.52 -12.12
CA GLU A 24 -23.96 -12.48 -11.11
C GLU A 24 -23.80 -11.27 -10.19
N LYS A 25 -22.58 -10.99 -9.71
CA LYS A 25 -22.33 -9.85 -8.81
C LYS A 25 -22.63 -8.51 -9.49
N ILE A 26 -22.25 -8.35 -10.75
CA ILE A 26 -22.55 -7.16 -11.56
C ILE A 26 -24.06 -6.95 -11.65
N ARG A 27 -24.82 -7.96 -12.08
CA ARG A 27 -26.28 -7.89 -12.20
C ARG A 27 -26.95 -7.58 -10.86
N ALA A 28 -26.54 -8.27 -9.81
CA ALA A 28 -27.08 -8.06 -8.47
C ALA A 28 -26.78 -6.63 -7.94
N LEU A 29 -25.61 -6.09 -8.22
CA LEU A 29 -25.23 -4.71 -7.83
C LEU A 29 -26.01 -3.65 -8.62
N GLU A 30 -26.26 -3.88 -9.91
CA GLU A 30 -27.11 -3.01 -10.74
C GLU A 30 -28.54 -2.97 -10.23
N GLU A 31 -29.13 -4.16 -9.98
CA GLU A 31 -30.43 -4.29 -9.36
C GLU A 31 -30.44 -3.55 -8.01
N PHE A 32 -29.46 -3.80 -7.15
CA PHE A 32 -29.36 -3.17 -5.84
C PHE A 32 -29.31 -1.64 -5.95
N LEU A 33 -28.42 -1.08 -6.77
CA LEU A 33 -28.28 0.36 -6.97
C LEU A 33 -29.55 1.04 -7.51
N SER A 34 -30.37 0.31 -8.27
CA SER A 34 -31.67 0.81 -8.75
C SER A 34 -32.70 1.00 -7.63
N ALA A 35 -32.61 0.20 -6.56
CA ALA A 35 -33.57 0.22 -5.46
C ALA A 35 -33.12 1.04 -4.24
N VAL A 36 -31.84 1.44 -4.17
CA VAL A 36 -31.30 2.20 -3.03
C VAL A 36 -31.68 3.69 -3.13
N PRO A 37 -32.37 4.26 -2.11
CA PRO A 37 -32.69 5.68 -2.06
C PRO A 37 -31.45 6.58 -2.13
N LYS A 38 -31.60 7.78 -2.70
CA LYS A 38 -30.52 8.77 -2.82
C LYS A 38 -30.61 9.81 -1.68
N HIS A 39 -30.22 9.42 -0.47
CA HIS A 39 -30.18 10.34 0.69
C HIS A 39 -28.94 10.09 1.55
N LYS A 40 -28.66 10.99 2.51
CA LYS A 40 -27.43 10.98 3.33
C LYS A 40 -27.15 9.63 4.02
N GLY A 41 -28.19 8.94 4.50
CA GLY A 41 -28.06 7.63 5.18
C GLY A 41 -27.68 6.42 4.31
N THR A 42 -27.71 6.54 2.98
CA THR A 42 -27.35 5.47 2.02
C THR A 42 -26.18 5.86 1.12
N ALA A 43 -25.62 7.06 1.32
CA ALA A 43 -24.59 7.62 0.46
C ALA A 43 -23.34 6.73 0.39
N ASN A 44 -22.84 6.28 1.54
CA ASN A 44 -21.64 5.43 1.62
C ASN A 44 -21.87 4.07 0.94
N LEU A 45 -22.99 3.42 1.23
CA LEU A 45 -23.35 2.12 0.65
C LEU A 45 -23.54 2.19 -0.87
N ARG A 46 -24.17 3.27 -1.36
CA ARG A 46 -24.38 3.51 -2.79
C ARG A 46 -23.06 3.83 -3.49
N LEU A 47 -22.19 4.63 -2.87
CA LEU A 47 -20.84 4.93 -3.38
C LEU A 47 -20.00 3.66 -3.51
N TRP A 48 -20.00 2.83 -2.48
CA TRP A 48 -19.37 1.51 -2.50
C TRP A 48 -19.93 0.63 -3.62
N ALA A 49 -21.25 0.47 -3.70
CA ALA A 49 -21.88 -0.41 -4.69
C ALA A 49 -21.60 0.06 -6.13
N THR A 50 -21.55 1.38 -6.36
CA THR A 50 -21.22 1.96 -7.67
C THR A 50 -19.76 1.71 -8.05
N ARG A 51 -18.82 1.89 -7.10
CA ARG A 51 -17.40 1.56 -7.32
C ARG A 51 -17.20 0.08 -7.58
N ARG A 52 -17.79 -0.76 -6.75
CA ARG A 52 -17.67 -2.21 -6.86
C ARG A 52 -18.21 -2.72 -8.18
N LEU A 53 -19.31 -2.14 -8.67
CA LEU A 53 -19.85 -2.42 -9.99
C LEU A 53 -18.85 -2.05 -11.11
N ALA A 54 -18.21 -0.88 -11.02
CA ALA A 54 -17.20 -0.45 -12.00
C ALA A 54 -15.98 -1.36 -12.01
N GLU A 55 -15.46 -1.74 -10.84
CA GLU A 55 -14.33 -2.69 -10.69
C GLU A 55 -14.65 -4.04 -11.32
N LEU A 56 -15.82 -4.62 -11.00
CA LEU A 56 -16.21 -5.93 -11.51
C LEU A 56 -16.42 -5.92 -13.02
N ARG A 57 -16.94 -4.81 -13.57
CA ARG A 57 -17.06 -4.62 -15.03
C ARG A 57 -15.68 -4.58 -15.69
N GLU A 58 -14.72 -3.84 -15.14
CA GLU A 58 -13.35 -3.80 -15.65
C GLU A 58 -12.68 -5.19 -15.56
N GLU A 59 -12.83 -5.90 -14.43
CA GLU A 59 -12.31 -7.26 -14.27
C GLU A 59 -12.91 -8.23 -15.29
N LEU A 60 -14.22 -8.13 -15.55
CA LEU A 60 -14.91 -8.95 -16.54
C LEU A 60 -14.39 -8.68 -17.97
N GLU A 61 -14.22 -7.39 -18.33
CA GLU A 61 -13.62 -7.01 -19.61
C GLU A 61 -12.18 -7.51 -19.74
N GLU A 62 -11.39 -7.45 -18.68
CA GLU A 62 -10.02 -7.96 -18.68
C GLU A 62 -9.97 -9.48 -18.83
N ARG A 63 -10.87 -10.23 -18.15
CA ARG A 63 -11.01 -11.68 -18.32
C ARG A 63 -11.41 -12.05 -19.75
N LYS A 64 -12.32 -11.29 -20.36
CA LYS A 64 -12.69 -11.45 -21.77
C LYS A 64 -11.51 -11.17 -22.71
N ARG A 65 -10.71 -10.13 -22.43
CA ARG A 65 -9.48 -9.83 -23.18
C ARG A 65 -8.41 -10.92 -23.02
N LYS A 66 -8.25 -11.51 -21.83
CA LYS A 66 -7.30 -12.60 -21.57
C LYS A 66 -7.65 -13.90 -22.31
N ARG A 67 -8.95 -14.18 -22.51
CA ARG A 67 -9.42 -15.33 -23.32
C ARG A 67 -9.16 -15.17 -24.83
N GLY A 68 -8.89 -13.95 -25.31
CA GLY A 68 -8.60 -13.65 -26.72
C GLY A 68 -7.11 -13.63 -27.13
N GLY A 69 -6.18 -13.97 -26.22
CA GLY A 69 -4.74 -14.01 -26.50
C GLY A 69 -3.97 -12.75 -26.08
N ARG A 70 -2.91 -12.96 -25.30
CA ARG A 70 -1.88 -12.02 -24.80
C ARG A 70 -2.38 -10.62 -24.38
N GLY A 71 -3.12 -10.55 -23.29
CA GLY A 71 -3.21 -9.33 -22.51
C GLY A 71 -1.88 -9.04 -21.81
N VAL A 72 -1.17 -7.98 -22.21
CA VAL A 72 0.06 -7.52 -21.53
C VAL A 72 -0.30 -7.10 -20.11
N SER A 73 0.32 -7.73 -19.10
CA SER A 73 0.01 -7.49 -17.70
C SER A 73 0.40 -6.06 -17.29
N PHE A 74 -0.54 -5.32 -16.71
CA PHE A 74 -0.25 -4.06 -15.98
C PHE A 74 0.45 -4.33 -14.63
N PHE A 75 0.90 -5.57 -14.42
CA PHE A 75 1.59 -6.04 -13.23
C PHE A 75 3.09 -5.80 -13.39
N VAL A 76 3.70 -5.18 -12.37
CA VAL A 76 5.14 -4.98 -12.28
C VAL A 76 5.64 -5.83 -11.13
N GLU A 77 6.49 -6.82 -11.42
CA GLU A 77 7.11 -7.66 -10.40
C GLU A 77 7.98 -6.80 -9.47
N LYS A 78 7.89 -7.09 -8.16
CA LYS A 78 8.66 -6.37 -7.15
C LYS A 78 10.12 -6.74 -7.25
N GLU A 79 10.98 -5.74 -7.36
CA GLU A 79 12.43 -5.89 -7.39
C GLU A 79 13.11 -4.96 -6.39
N GLY A 80 14.34 -5.30 -6.02
CA GLY A 80 15.15 -4.51 -5.09
C GLY A 80 14.64 -4.55 -3.65
N ALA A 81 14.95 -3.50 -2.90
CA ALA A 81 14.65 -3.39 -1.48
C ALA A 81 13.17 -3.05 -1.19
N ALA A 82 12.54 -2.34 -2.11
CA ALA A 82 11.12 -2.01 -2.07
C ALA A 82 10.64 -1.50 -3.44
N GLN A 83 9.36 -1.72 -3.74
CA GLN A 83 8.66 -1.11 -4.87
C GLN A 83 7.90 0.14 -4.44
N ILE A 84 8.22 1.28 -5.03
CA ILE A 84 7.62 2.58 -4.75
C ILE A 84 6.88 3.05 -6.00
N VAL A 85 5.57 3.25 -5.88
CA VAL A 85 4.75 3.74 -7.00
C VAL A 85 4.77 5.26 -7.01
N VAL A 86 5.05 5.87 -8.16
CA VAL A 86 5.09 7.32 -8.34
C VAL A 86 3.80 7.78 -9.01
N ILE A 87 3.02 8.59 -8.30
CA ILE A 87 1.73 9.12 -8.76
C ILE A 87 1.73 10.64 -8.79
N GLY A 88 0.81 11.20 -9.58
CA GLY A 88 0.59 12.64 -9.67
C GLY A 88 -0.47 12.97 -10.70
N LEU A 89 -0.95 14.21 -10.68
CA LEU A 89 -1.84 14.74 -11.71
C LEU A 89 -1.10 14.86 -13.05
N PRO A 90 -1.83 15.02 -14.18
CA PRO A 90 -1.20 15.29 -15.47
C PRO A 90 -0.20 16.46 -15.37
N ASN A 91 0.94 16.31 -16.06
CA ASN A 91 2.01 17.31 -16.13
C ASN A 91 2.73 17.64 -14.80
N SER A 92 2.59 16.81 -13.75
CA SER A 92 3.34 16.99 -12.49
C SER A 92 4.85 16.73 -12.61
N GLY A 93 5.29 16.08 -13.69
CA GLY A 93 6.72 15.76 -13.93
C GLY A 93 7.20 14.45 -13.31
N LYS A 94 6.28 13.58 -12.88
CA LYS A 94 6.48 12.16 -12.48
C LYS A 94 7.49 11.39 -13.35
N SER A 95 7.27 11.34 -14.66
CA SER A 95 8.15 10.59 -15.59
C SER A 95 9.55 11.18 -15.66
N THR A 96 9.65 12.51 -15.67
CA THR A 96 10.94 13.22 -15.63
C THR A 96 11.67 12.91 -14.32
N LEU A 97 10.97 12.95 -13.19
CA LEU A 97 11.54 12.64 -11.88
C LEU A 97 12.10 11.21 -11.83
N VAL A 98 11.31 10.22 -12.24
CA VAL A 98 11.75 8.81 -12.26
C VAL A 98 12.95 8.61 -13.19
N LYS A 99 12.95 9.22 -14.38
CA LYS A 99 14.07 9.13 -15.32
C LYS A 99 15.37 9.69 -14.74
N GLN A 100 15.31 10.84 -14.06
CA GLN A 100 16.50 11.45 -13.44
C GLN A 100 17.03 10.62 -12.28
N LEU A 101 16.14 10.17 -11.39
CA LEU A 101 16.52 9.43 -10.18
C LEU A 101 17.13 8.06 -10.45
N THR A 102 16.73 7.42 -11.55
CA THR A 102 17.13 6.03 -11.84
C THR A 102 18.34 5.97 -12.77
N GLY A 103 18.84 7.11 -13.26
CA GLY A 103 19.96 7.18 -14.20
C GLY A 103 19.72 6.41 -15.51
N THR A 104 18.50 5.93 -15.76
CA THR A 104 18.22 5.11 -16.92
C THR A 104 18.22 5.99 -18.16
N ARG A 105 19.29 5.83 -18.97
CA ARG A 105 19.08 5.61 -20.41
C ARG A 105 18.24 4.33 -20.48
N THR A 106 16.92 4.45 -20.39
CA THR A 106 16.00 3.35 -20.69
C THR A 106 16.51 2.75 -21.99
N ARG A 107 16.86 1.46 -22.00
CA ARG A 107 17.02 0.75 -23.28
C ARG A 107 15.78 1.11 -24.07
N ILE A 108 16.04 1.78 -25.17
CA ILE A 108 15.10 2.38 -26.08
C ILE A 108 14.03 1.33 -26.41
N ALA A 109 12.85 1.52 -25.83
CA ALA A 109 11.69 1.61 -26.68
C ALA A 109 11.40 3.10 -26.75
N ASP A 110 11.87 3.75 -27.81
CA ASP A 110 11.48 5.12 -28.16
C ASP A 110 9.97 5.10 -28.36
N TYR A 111 9.24 5.50 -27.33
CA TYR A 111 7.85 5.89 -27.48
C TYR A 111 7.74 7.31 -26.93
N PRO A 112 7.78 8.34 -27.80
CA PRO A 112 7.13 9.57 -27.42
C PRO A 112 5.67 9.18 -27.11
N PHE A 113 5.16 9.58 -25.95
CA PHE A 113 3.82 9.22 -25.42
C PHE A 113 3.66 7.88 -24.67
N SER A 114 4.63 7.45 -23.86
CA SER A 114 4.43 6.29 -22.96
C SER A 114 3.56 6.63 -21.72
N THR A 115 2.27 6.88 -21.92
CA THR A 115 1.29 7.18 -20.85
C THR A 115 0.30 6.04 -20.56
N ASN A 116 0.46 4.88 -21.19
CA ASN A 116 -0.51 3.78 -21.10
C ASN A 116 -0.02 2.57 -20.30
N ARG A 117 1.23 2.57 -19.79
CA ARG A 117 1.80 1.45 -19.03
C ARG A 117 2.72 1.94 -17.91
N PRO A 118 2.79 1.22 -16.78
CA PRO A 118 3.74 1.51 -15.72
C PRO A 118 5.16 1.17 -16.17
N VAL A 119 6.13 2.03 -15.85
CA VAL A 119 7.53 1.86 -16.22
C VAL A 119 8.39 1.77 -14.95
N PRO A 120 9.00 0.61 -14.65
CA PRO A 120 9.94 0.49 -13.53
C PRO A 120 11.29 1.14 -13.86
N GLY A 121 11.93 1.72 -12.86
CA GLY A 121 13.31 2.17 -12.90
C GLY A 121 13.97 2.04 -11.52
N MET A 122 15.28 1.82 -11.50
CA MET A 122 16.01 1.48 -10.26
C MET A 122 16.74 2.69 -9.69
N LEU A 123 16.28 3.21 -8.55
CA LEU A 123 16.97 4.25 -7.77
C LEU A 123 18.02 3.56 -6.89
N ARG A 124 19.29 3.84 -7.14
CA ARG A 124 20.38 3.37 -6.28
C ARG A 124 20.44 4.17 -5.00
N TYR A 125 20.52 3.50 -3.86
CA TYR A 125 20.84 4.10 -2.57
C TYR A 125 21.91 3.24 -1.89
N GLN A 126 23.12 3.79 -1.75
CA GLN A 126 24.29 3.05 -1.27
C GLN A 126 24.51 1.75 -2.07
N ASP A 127 24.42 0.60 -1.43
CA ASP A 127 24.59 -0.75 -1.97
C ASP A 127 23.27 -1.47 -2.31
N ILE A 128 22.13 -0.78 -2.17
CA ILE A 128 20.80 -1.31 -2.48
C ILE A 128 20.09 -0.50 -3.57
N TYR A 129 18.98 -1.04 -4.08
CA TYR A 129 18.16 -0.40 -5.10
C TYR A 129 16.69 -0.36 -4.69
N PHE A 130 16.04 0.76 -4.92
CA PHE A 130 14.60 0.96 -4.84
C PHE A 130 13.99 0.90 -6.24
N GLN A 131 12.93 0.12 -6.44
CA GLN A 131 12.22 0.08 -7.71
C GLN A 131 11.15 1.18 -7.72
N LEU A 132 11.39 2.25 -8.49
CA LEU A 132 10.42 3.31 -8.74
C LEU A 132 9.55 2.92 -9.93
N VAL A 133 8.23 2.97 -9.77
CA VAL A 133 7.27 2.66 -10.84
C VAL A 133 6.59 3.95 -11.28
N ASP A 134 6.97 4.47 -12.45
CA ASP A 134 6.27 5.59 -13.08
C ASP A 134 4.93 5.11 -13.62
N THR A 135 3.83 5.76 -13.24
CA THR A 135 2.47 5.32 -13.60
C THR A 135 1.83 6.20 -14.66
N PRO A 136 0.68 5.85 -15.25
CA PRO A 136 -0.18 6.84 -15.91
C PRO A 136 -0.64 7.95 -14.94
N PRO A 137 -0.95 9.16 -15.40
CA PRO A 137 -1.40 10.25 -14.52
C PRO A 137 -2.76 9.93 -13.89
N LEU A 138 -2.92 10.28 -12.61
CA LEU A 138 -4.20 10.19 -11.92
C LEU A 138 -5.11 11.33 -12.36
N ARG A 139 -6.37 11.02 -12.71
CA ARG A 139 -7.40 12.01 -13.04
C ARG A 139 -8.52 11.96 -11.99
N PRO A 140 -8.56 12.89 -11.02
CA PRO A 140 -9.63 12.92 -10.02
C PRO A 140 -11.01 12.98 -10.69
N GLY A 141 -11.95 12.16 -10.22
CA GLY A 141 -13.28 12.04 -10.85
C GLY A 141 -13.40 10.95 -11.92
N GLY A 142 -12.32 10.24 -12.21
CA GLY A 142 -12.31 9.05 -13.06
C GLY A 142 -11.44 9.20 -14.29
N GLY A 143 -10.86 8.09 -14.72
CA GLY A 143 -10.03 8.02 -15.91
C GLY A 143 -9.77 6.57 -16.33
N PRO A 144 -9.41 6.32 -17.60
CA PRO A 144 -9.29 4.95 -18.13
C PRO A 144 -8.29 4.06 -17.38
N TRP A 145 -7.36 4.67 -16.63
CA TRP A 145 -6.25 3.98 -15.98
C TRP A 145 -6.28 4.11 -14.45
N ASN A 146 -7.21 4.89 -13.87
CA ASN A 146 -7.19 5.20 -12.43
C ASN A 146 -7.21 3.93 -11.59
N ASN A 147 -8.17 3.02 -11.83
CA ASN A 147 -8.31 1.77 -11.06
C ASN A 147 -7.03 0.93 -11.09
N ARG A 148 -6.32 0.93 -12.22
CA ARG A 148 -5.07 0.19 -12.37
C ARG A 148 -3.92 0.84 -11.62
N VAL A 149 -3.83 2.17 -11.62
CA VAL A 149 -2.87 2.92 -10.81
C VAL A 149 -3.14 2.70 -9.32
N ILE A 150 -4.42 2.75 -8.89
CA ILE A 150 -4.83 2.42 -7.53
C ILE A 150 -4.44 0.98 -7.17
N GLY A 151 -4.64 0.02 -8.07
CA GLY A 151 -4.19 -1.35 -7.91
C GLY A 151 -2.67 -1.48 -7.70
N LEU A 152 -1.86 -0.70 -8.42
CA LEU A 152 -0.41 -0.64 -8.20
C LEU A 152 -0.06 -0.05 -6.83
N VAL A 153 -0.64 1.11 -6.49
CA VAL A 153 -0.40 1.76 -5.19
C VAL A 153 -0.77 0.82 -4.04
N ARG A 154 -1.87 0.07 -4.16
CA ARG A 154 -2.29 -0.91 -3.15
C ARG A 154 -1.30 -2.05 -2.96
N ASN A 155 -0.59 -2.47 -4.01
CA ASN A 155 0.36 -3.58 -3.96
C ASN A 155 1.81 -3.13 -3.71
N SER A 156 2.13 -1.84 -3.87
CA SER A 156 3.47 -1.30 -3.61
C SER A 156 3.82 -1.25 -2.12
N ASP A 157 5.07 -1.01 -1.80
CA ASP A 157 5.53 -0.86 -0.40
C ASP A 157 5.39 0.58 0.09
N ALA A 158 5.51 1.56 -0.81
CA ALA A 158 5.27 2.98 -0.55
C ALA A 158 4.73 3.70 -1.80
N VAL A 159 4.38 4.98 -1.64
CA VAL A 159 3.98 5.87 -2.72
C VAL A 159 4.75 7.19 -2.70
N ILE A 160 5.16 7.69 -3.87
CA ILE A 160 5.65 9.05 -4.04
C ILE A 160 4.54 9.87 -4.71
N ILE A 161 4.12 10.96 -4.07
CA ILE A 161 3.10 11.87 -4.59
C ILE A 161 3.80 13.09 -5.17
N VAL A 162 3.77 13.24 -6.49
CA VAL A 162 4.40 14.34 -7.21
C VAL A 162 3.38 15.45 -7.48
N LEU A 163 3.63 16.62 -6.89
CA LEU A 163 2.82 17.83 -6.97
C LEU A 163 3.49 18.87 -7.89
N ASN A 164 2.68 19.62 -8.63
CA ASN A 164 3.18 20.64 -9.57
C ASN A 164 3.17 22.03 -8.92
N ASN A 165 4.35 22.66 -8.78
CA ASN A 165 4.47 24.02 -8.24
C ASN A 165 3.98 25.14 -9.17
N GLU A 166 3.73 24.87 -10.46
CA GLU A 166 3.03 25.82 -11.34
C GLU A 166 1.60 26.08 -10.85
N ASN A 167 0.91 25.01 -10.43
CA ASN A 167 -0.45 25.05 -9.91
C ASN A 167 -0.46 25.29 -8.39
N ASP A 168 -1.50 24.88 -7.67
CA ASP A 168 -1.51 24.89 -6.21
C ASP A 168 -1.20 23.48 -5.67
N PRO A 169 0.05 23.22 -5.20
CA PRO A 169 0.43 21.93 -4.63
C PRO A 169 -0.51 21.43 -3.52
N LEU A 170 -1.04 22.32 -2.68
CA LEU A 170 -1.94 21.92 -1.60
C LEU A 170 -3.25 21.37 -2.18
N LYS A 171 -3.82 22.06 -3.18
CA LYS A 171 -5.04 21.61 -3.86
C LYS A 171 -4.81 20.27 -4.57
N ASP A 172 -3.69 20.13 -5.27
CA ASP A 172 -3.33 18.88 -5.96
C ASP A 172 -3.19 17.72 -4.96
N TYR A 173 -2.55 17.99 -3.81
CA TYR A 173 -2.40 17.01 -2.74
C TYR A 173 -3.76 16.56 -2.19
N LEU A 174 -4.66 17.50 -1.86
CA LEU A 174 -5.99 17.19 -1.34
C LEU A 174 -6.83 16.38 -2.33
N LEU A 175 -6.72 16.66 -3.63
CA LEU A 175 -7.39 15.89 -4.67
C LEU A 175 -6.87 14.45 -4.74
N ILE A 176 -5.55 14.25 -4.76
CA ILE A 176 -4.94 12.92 -4.80
C ILE A 176 -5.27 12.15 -3.51
N LYS A 177 -5.12 12.79 -2.33
CA LYS A 177 -5.45 12.19 -1.04
C LYS A 177 -6.90 11.71 -1.00
N SER A 178 -7.85 12.57 -1.44
CA SER A 178 -9.26 12.21 -1.49
C SER A 178 -9.51 11.00 -2.39
N GLU A 179 -8.86 10.91 -3.56
CA GLU A 179 -9.03 9.79 -4.49
C GLU A 179 -8.46 8.48 -3.93
N LEU A 180 -7.32 8.52 -3.25
CA LEU A 180 -6.71 7.37 -2.58
C LEU A 180 -7.57 6.87 -1.41
N GLU A 181 -8.03 7.77 -0.55
CA GLU A 181 -8.87 7.43 0.61
C GLU A 181 -10.20 6.83 0.17
N LYS A 182 -10.82 7.41 -0.88
CA LYS A 182 -11.98 6.84 -1.56
C LYS A 182 -11.75 5.44 -2.10
N SER A 183 -10.51 5.11 -2.43
CA SER A 183 -10.13 3.79 -2.93
C SER A 183 -9.61 2.87 -1.82
N GLY A 184 -9.83 3.21 -0.55
CA GLY A 184 -9.40 2.42 0.61
C GLY A 184 -7.88 2.44 0.86
N ILE A 185 -7.16 3.46 0.37
CA ILE A 185 -5.72 3.64 0.61
C ILE A 185 -5.52 4.81 1.57
N LEU A 186 -4.98 4.53 2.74
CA LEU A 186 -4.64 5.56 3.74
C LEU A 186 -3.18 5.96 3.60
N LEU A 187 -2.91 7.27 3.65
CA LEU A 187 -1.56 7.84 3.65
C LEU A 187 -0.98 8.04 5.06
N TYR A 188 -1.83 7.96 6.08
CA TYR A 188 -1.45 8.04 7.49
C TYR A 188 -1.58 6.68 8.15
N LYS A 189 -0.70 6.41 9.12
CA LYS A 189 -0.76 5.15 9.88
C LYS A 189 -2.06 5.15 10.70
N PRO A 190 -2.98 4.21 10.45
CA PRO A 190 -4.24 4.20 11.17
C PRO A 190 -3.96 3.87 12.64
N GLN A 191 -4.68 4.53 13.56
CA GLN A 191 -4.54 4.30 15.00
C GLN A 191 -5.06 2.92 15.44
N GLY A 192 -5.79 2.25 14.55
CA GLY A 192 -6.24 0.89 14.71
C GLY A 192 -6.62 0.23 13.39
N ARG A 193 -6.84 -1.08 13.41
CA ARG A 193 -7.26 -1.87 12.24
C ARG A 193 -8.34 -2.86 12.65
N VAL A 194 -9.29 -3.09 11.74
CA VAL A 194 -10.32 -4.11 11.89
C VAL A 194 -10.10 -5.18 10.83
N VAL A 195 -9.92 -6.41 11.27
CA VAL A 195 -9.77 -7.59 10.40
C VAL A 195 -11.01 -8.45 10.57
N ILE A 196 -11.70 -8.74 9.47
CA ILE A 196 -12.92 -9.56 9.47
C ILE A 196 -12.64 -10.86 8.73
N GLU A 197 -12.56 -11.96 9.48
CA GLU A 197 -12.41 -13.31 8.96
C GLU A 197 -13.78 -13.98 8.93
N LYS A 198 -14.40 -14.02 7.74
CA LYS A 198 -15.73 -14.65 7.56
C LYS A 198 -15.58 -16.17 7.51
N GLU A 199 -16.30 -16.89 8.37
CA GLU A 199 -16.31 -18.35 8.39
C GLU A 199 -17.47 -18.87 7.52
N ARG A 200 -17.18 -19.81 6.61
CA ARG A 200 -18.16 -20.32 5.64
C ARG A 200 -19.02 -21.47 6.18
N ALA A 201 -18.61 -22.14 7.26
CA ALA A 201 -19.30 -23.30 7.83
C ALA A 201 -19.14 -23.32 9.36
N GLY A 202 -20.22 -23.68 10.07
CA GLY A 202 -20.30 -23.72 11.54
C GLY A 202 -21.25 -22.68 12.12
N LYS A 203 -21.88 -22.99 13.27
CA LYS A 203 -22.63 -22.03 14.10
C LYS A 203 -21.73 -21.43 15.18
N THR A 204 -20.63 -20.80 14.77
CA THR A 204 -19.67 -20.17 15.70
C THR A 204 -20.14 -18.78 16.15
N GLY A 205 -21.06 -18.15 15.41
CA GLY A 205 -21.56 -16.82 15.72
C GLY A 205 -20.53 -15.73 15.44
N ILE A 206 -20.79 -14.53 15.94
CA ILE A 206 -19.90 -13.38 15.79
C ILE A 206 -18.95 -13.30 16.99
N ARG A 207 -17.69 -13.64 16.76
CA ARG A 207 -16.62 -13.53 17.76
C ARG A 207 -15.87 -12.22 17.56
N VAL A 208 -15.69 -11.46 18.63
CA VAL A 208 -14.93 -10.20 18.59
C VAL A 208 -13.73 -10.33 19.53
N THR A 209 -12.53 -10.18 18.99
CA THR A 209 -11.28 -10.03 19.77
C THR A 209 -10.88 -8.57 19.73
N LEU A 210 -10.94 -7.91 20.89
CA LEU A 210 -10.56 -6.52 21.04
C LEU A 210 -9.17 -6.43 21.68
N MET A 211 -8.20 -5.95 20.90
CA MET A 211 -6.82 -5.64 21.31
C MET A 211 -6.61 -4.13 21.16
N GLY A 212 -7.39 -3.34 21.90
CA GLY A 212 -7.46 -1.89 21.74
C GLY A 212 -8.75 -1.31 22.31
N LYS A 213 -9.29 -0.26 21.67
CA LYS A 213 -10.52 0.42 22.12
C LYS A 213 -11.40 0.82 20.92
N ILE A 214 -12.70 0.73 21.12
CA ILE A 214 -13.72 1.32 20.24
C ILE A 214 -14.15 2.63 20.92
N ILE A 215 -13.97 3.77 20.27
CA ILE A 215 -14.14 5.07 20.93
C ILE A 215 -15.57 5.61 20.90
N ASP A 216 -16.38 5.16 19.96
CA ASP A 216 -17.74 5.63 19.69
C ASP A 216 -18.79 4.50 19.78
N GLY A 217 -18.45 3.39 20.44
CA GLY A 217 -19.35 2.25 20.54
C GLY A 217 -18.82 1.08 21.36
N THR A 218 -19.64 0.02 21.41
CA THR A 218 -19.35 -1.20 22.17
C THR A 218 -19.16 -2.40 21.25
N ILE A 219 -18.69 -3.51 21.83
CA ILE A 219 -18.60 -4.81 21.13
C ILE A 219 -20.00 -5.27 20.68
N ASP A 220 -21.05 -4.92 21.42
CA ASP A 220 -22.43 -5.26 21.03
C ASP A 220 -22.88 -4.47 19.79
N ASP A 221 -22.49 -3.20 19.69
CA ASP A 221 -22.74 -2.38 18.49
C ASP A 221 -22.01 -2.94 17.28
N VAL A 222 -20.78 -3.44 17.45
CA VAL A 222 -20.06 -4.18 16.40
C VAL A 222 -20.86 -5.41 15.94
N ARG A 223 -21.40 -6.22 16.86
CA ARG A 223 -22.25 -7.37 16.49
C ARG A 223 -23.49 -6.93 15.74
N LYS A 224 -24.20 -5.91 16.23
CA LYS A 224 -25.40 -5.35 15.59
C LYS A 224 -25.12 -4.83 14.17
N ILE A 225 -23.97 -4.18 13.95
CA ILE A 225 -23.53 -3.74 12.61
C ILE A 225 -23.37 -4.97 11.71
N MET A 226 -22.64 -5.98 12.15
CA MET A 226 -22.36 -7.19 11.38
C MET A 226 -23.65 -7.96 11.03
N GLU A 227 -24.54 -8.15 12.01
CA GLU A 227 -25.85 -8.75 11.80
C GLU A 227 -26.71 -7.93 10.84
N SER A 228 -26.63 -6.60 10.89
CA SER A 228 -27.34 -5.73 9.96
C SER A 228 -26.88 -5.90 8.51
N TYR A 229 -25.64 -6.33 8.32
CA TYR A 229 -25.06 -6.71 7.03
C TYR A 229 -25.17 -8.21 6.73
N ARG A 230 -25.98 -8.94 7.51
CA ARG A 230 -26.18 -10.39 7.41
C ARG A 230 -24.90 -11.21 7.55
N VAL A 231 -23.92 -10.68 8.28
CA VAL A 231 -22.72 -11.40 8.67
C VAL A 231 -22.98 -12.01 10.04
N TYR A 232 -23.36 -13.30 10.06
CA TYR A 232 -23.70 -14.02 11.29
C TYR A 232 -22.56 -14.90 11.83
N ASN A 233 -21.59 -15.23 10.99
CA ASN A 233 -20.44 -16.07 11.36
C ASN A 233 -19.14 -15.40 10.92
N ALA A 234 -18.43 -14.79 11.87
CA ALA A 234 -17.17 -14.13 11.60
C ALA A 234 -16.33 -13.97 12.88
N HIS A 235 -15.01 -14.00 12.71
CA HIS A 235 -14.06 -13.55 13.72
C HIS A 235 -13.58 -12.13 13.37
N ILE A 236 -13.93 -11.17 14.23
CA ILE A 236 -13.59 -9.77 14.08
C ILE A 236 -12.46 -9.46 15.04
N LYS A 237 -11.29 -9.14 14.51
CA LYS A 237 -10.10 -8.78 15.29
C LYS A 237 -9.89 -7.27 15.17
N ILE A 238 -10.02 -6.58 16.29
CA ILE A 238 -9.83 -5.14 16.40
C ILE A 238 -8.50 -4.90 17.10
N TYR A 239 -7.62 -4.13 16.48
CA TYR A 239 -6.33 -3.73 17.04
C TYR A 239 -6.28 -2.22 17.15
N GLY A 240 -5.77 -1.66 18.25
CA GLY A 240 -5.62 -0.22 18.44
C GLY A 240 -6.93 0.53 18.64
N ILE A 241 -6.94 1.83 18.29
CA ILE A 241 -8.08 2.72 18.45
C ILE A 241 -8.87 2.74 17.14
N VAL A 242 -10.15 2.35 17.19
CA VAL A 242 -11.05 2.32 16.03
C VAL A 242 -12.41 2.94 16.36
N THR A 243 -13.13 3.34 15.32
CA THR A 243 -14.55 3.74 15.40
C THR A 243 -15.49 2.63 14.93
N LEU A 244 -16.79 2.75 15.18
CA LEU A 244 -17.82 1.89 14.60
C LEU A 244 -17.88 2.05 13.07
N ASP A 245 -17.57 3.23 12.54
CA ASP A 245 -17.41 3.48 11.10
C ASP A 245 -16.23 2.69 10.51
N ASP A 246 -15.10 2.57 11.22
CA ASP A 246 -13.98 1.71 10.78
C ASP A 246 -14.37 0.23 10.72
N VAL A 247 -15.21 -0.22 11.66
CA VAL A 247 -15.75 -1.59 11.69
C VAL A 247 -16.71 -1.82 10.52
N GLU A 248 -17.60 -0.87 10.25
CA GLU A 248 -18.52 -0.92 9.11
C GLU A 248 -17.74 -0.91 7.78
N GLN A 249 -16.74 -0.04 7.64
CA GLN A 249 -15.94 0.05 6.43
C GLN A 249 -15.12 -1.22 6.15
N ALA A 250 -14.64 -1.90 7.19
CA ALA A 250 -13.94 -3.17 7.05
C ALA A 250 -14.80 -4.30 6.45
N LEU A 251 -16.14 -4.18 6.45
CA LEU A 251 -17.04 -5.12 5.76
C LEU A 251 -16.99 -4.98 4.24
N PHE A 252 -16.70 -3.77 3.77
CA PHE A 252 -16.87 -3.34 2.39
C PHE A 252 -15.53 -3.25 1.66
N GLU A 253 -14.49 -2.75 2.32
CA GLU A 253 -13.18 -2.51 1.73
C GLU A 253 -12.07 -2.81 2.74
N SER A 254 -11.01 -3.48 2.29
CA SER A 254 -9.78 -3.55 3.08
C SER A 254 -9.06 -2.20 2.95
N LYS A 255 -9.08 -1.40 4.02
CA LYS A 255 -8.19 -0.24 4.13
C LYS A 255 -6.75 -0.73 4.17
N VAL A 256 -5.91 -0.19 3.31
CA VAL A 256 -4.46 -0.47 3.33
C VAL A 256 -3.73 0.85 3.59
N TYR A 257 -2.87 0.84 4.58
CA TYR A 257 -1.93 1.92 4.83
C TYR A 257 -0.77 1.84 3.85
N LYS A 258 -0.41 2.98 3.25
CA LYS A 258 0.79 3.14 2.42
C LYS A 258 1.61 4.32 2.92
N PRO A 259 2.83 4.09 3.42
CA PRO A 259 3.78 5.16 3.68
C PRO A 259 3.98 6.01 2.42
N SER A 260 4.02 7.33 2.57
CA SER A 260 4.13 8.25 1.44
C SER A 260 5.21 9.29 1.61
N VAL A 261 5.88 9.61 0.50
CA VAL A 261 6.75 10.80 0.37
C VAL A 261 6.07 11.78 -0.57
N ILE A 262 6.03 13.05 -0.19
CA ILE A 262 5.46 14.12 -1.00
C ILE A 262 6.60 14.86 -1.69
N VAL A 263 6.49 15.04 -3.00
CA VAL A 263 7.47 15.74 -3.82
C VAL A 263 6.79 16.95 -4.45
N ILE A 264 7.22 18.16 -4.09
CA ILE A 264 6.84 19.39 -4.78
C ILE A 264 7.87 19.65 -5.88
N ASN A 265 7.49 19.33 -7.11
CA ASN A 265 8.33 19.46 -8.29
C ASN A 265 8.15 20.84 -8.95
N LYS A 266 9.08 21.20 -9.84
CA LYS A 266 9.15 22.52 -10.51
C LYS A 266 9.35 23.68 -9.53
N ALA A 267 10.08 23.43 -8.44
CA ALA A 267 10.37 24.44 -7.43
C ALA A 267 11.26 25.59 -7.98
N ASP A 268 11.96 25.36 -9.09
CA ASP A 268 12.74 26.37 -9.81
C ASP A 268 11.92 27.57 -10.29
N LEU A 269 10.61 27.39 -10.48
CA LEU A 269 9.71 28.47 -10.90
C LEU A 269 9.39 29.44 -9.77
N ASN A 270 9.25 28.93 -8.54
CA ASN A 270 8.98 29.74 -7.35
C ASN A 270 9.24 28.92 -6.09
N ILE A 271 10.45 29.02 -5.54
CA ILE A 271 10.87 28.23 -4.39
C ILE A 271 10.13 28.64 -3.11
N GLU A 272 9.80 29.92 -2.94
CA GLU A 272 9.11 30.43 -1.74
C GLU A 272 7.66 29.93 -1.68
N LYS A 273 6.95 29.93 -2.82
CA LYS A 273 5.64 29.28 -2.93
C LYS A 273 5.72 27.81 -2.56
N ALA A 274 6.73 27.09 -3.07
CA ALA A 274 6.89 25.67 -2.77
C ALA A 274 7.10 25.42 -1.26
N LYS A 275 7.90 26.25 -0.59
CA LYS A 275 8.12 26.17 0.88
C LYS A 275 6.85 26.45 1.67
N VAL A 276 6.10 27.50 1.32
CA VAL A 276 4.82 27.83 1.99
C VAL A 276 3.84 26.66 1.85
N LYS A 277 3.72 26.10 0.64
CA LYS A 277 2.82 24.97 0.38
C LYS A 277 3.27 23.67 1.04
N ALA A 278 4.59 23.42 1.11
CA ALA A 278 5.12 22.31 1.89
C ALA A 278 4.74 22.42 3.38
N TYR A 279 4.84 23.62 3.96
CA TYR A 279 4.46 23.85 5.36
C TYR A 279 2.96 23.64 5.60
N GLU A 280 2.10 24.12 4.69
CA GLU A 280 0.65 23.86 4.74
C GLU A 280 0.31 22.36 4.66
N ILE A 281 0.97 21.63 3.76
CA ILE A 281 0.78 20.18 3.62
C ILE A 281 1.28 19.44 4.86
N HIS A 282 2.44 19.83 5.41
CA HIS A 282 2.99 19.22 6.62
C HIS A 282 2.07 19.37 7.83
N LYS A 283 1.36 20.50 7.96
CA LYS A 283 0.34 20.66 9.00
C LYS A 283 -0.80 19.66 8.89
N LEU A 284 -1.17 19.27 7.67
CA LEU A 284 -2.25 18.32 7.41
C LEU A 284 -1.80 16.87 7.49
N ASP A 285 -0.55 16.60 7.14
CA ASP A 285 0.07 15.28 7.26
C ASP A 285 1.50 15.38 7.78
N PRO A 286 1.67 15.46 9.12
CA PRO A 286 2.98 15.58 9.74
C PRO A 286 3.86 14.34 9.53
N SER A 287 3.26 13.21 9.17
CA SER A 287 3.94 11.92 9.05
C SER A 287 4.60 11.71 7.69
N ALA A 288 4.19 12.46 6.66
CA ALA A 288 4.71 12.35 5.31
C ALA A 288 5.94 13.28 5.12
N PRO A 289 7.14 12.75 4.83
CA PRO A 289 8.28 13.56 4.45
C PRO A 289 7.99 14.35 3.16
N ILE A 290 8.40 15.61 3.13
CA ILE A 290 8.21 16.50 1.98
C ILE A 290 9.56 16.89 1.40
N ILE A 291 9.70 16.70 0.08
CA ILE A 291 10.88 17.06 -0.69
C ILE A 291 10.50 18.14 -1.69
N ILE A 292 11.30 19.19 -1.80
CA ILE A 292 11.12 20.29 -2.75
C ILE A 292 12.27 20.26 -3.73
N GLY A 293 11.97 20.20 -5.03
CA GLY A 293 13.02 20.11 -6.04
C GLY A 293 12.56 20.42 -7.46
N SER A 294 13.49 20.27 -8.39
CA SER A 294 13.24 20.41 -9.82
C SER A 294 13.79 19.22 -10.57
N ALA A 295 12.89 18.37 -11.07
CA ALA A 295 13.25 17.23 -11.91
C ALA A 295 13.86 17.69 -13.24
N LYS A 296 13.54 18.91 -13.69
CA LYS A 296 14.13 19.50 -14.89
C LYS A 296 15.61 19.83 -14.67
N LEU A 297 15.95 20.39 -13.51
CA LEU A 297 17.33 20.80 -13.17
C LEU A 297 18.12 19.70 -12.46
N ASN A 298 17.51 18.56 -12.16
CA ASN A 298 18.07 17.48 -11.35
C ASN A 298 18.62 17.98 -10.00
N LYS A 299 17.80 18.75 -9.26
CA LYS A 299 18.16 19.33 -7.96
C LYS A 299 17.10 19.07 -6.90
N GLY A 300 17.52 18.77 -5.67
CA GLY A 300 16.67 18.72 -4.48
C GLY A 300 16.09 17.34 -4.18
N PHE A 301 16.56 16.26 -4.81
CA PHE A 301 16.09 14.89 -4.55
C PHE A 301 17.18 13.96 -4.01
N GLU A 302 18.33 14.49 -3.64
CA GLU A 302 19.52 13.75 -3.21
C GLU A 302 19.22 12.88 -1.97
N GLN A 303 18.35 13.37 -1.08
CA GLN A 303 17.96 12.69 0.15
C GLN A 303 16.82 11.66 -0.04
N LEU A 304 16.25 11.52 -1.24
CA LEU A 304 15.08 10.66 -1.44
C LEU A 304 15.35 9.20 -1.06
N GLY A 305 16.53 8.66 -1.41
CA GLY A 305 16.91 7.29 -1.06
C GLY A 305 16.99 7.07 0.46
N GLU A 306 17.57 8.03 1.20
CA GLU A 306 17.66 7.98 2.66
C GLU A 306 16.28 8.10 3.32
N ILE A 307 15.43 9.00 2.80
CA ILE A 307 14.06 9.17 3.28
C ILE A 307 13.27 7.87 3.08
N LEU A 308 13.36 7.23 1.92
CA LEU A 308 12.68 5.95 1.65
C LEU A 308 13.20 4.83 2.56
N PHE A 309 14.52 4.77 2.76
CA PHE A 309 15.15 3.80 3.64
C PHE A 309 14.60 3.87 5.07
N LYS A 310 14.57 5.08 5.64
CA LYS A 310 14.04 5.36 6.98
C LYS A 310 12.52 5.18 7.06
N LEU A 311 11.76 5.74 6.11
CA LEU A 311 10.29 5.68 6.08
C LEU A 311 9.78 4.24 6.06
N LEU A 312 10.49 3.37 5.35
CA LEU A 312 10.12 1.97 5.20
C LEU A 312 10.75 1.06 6.27
N GLY A 313 11.51 1.61 7.22
CA GLY A 313 12.21 0.87 8.28
C GLY A 313 13.06 -0.25 7.70
N ILE A 314 13.80 0.02 6.62
CA ILE A 314 14.65 -0.98 5.98
C ILE A 314 15.93 -1.12 6.79
N ILE A 315 16.37 -2.36 6.98
CA ILE A 315 17.70 -2.67 7.49
C ILE A 315 18.41 -3.61 6.52
N ARG A 316 19.73 -3.50 6.44
CA ARG A 316 20.62 -4.36 5.66
C ARG A 316 21.38 -5.25 6.61
N VAL A 317 21.32 -6.55 6.36
CA VAL A 317 22.09 -7.54 7.11
C VAL A 317 22.98 -8.29 6.15
N TYR A 318 24.29 -8.26 6.40
CA TYR A 318 25.29 -8.91 5.57
C TYR A 318 25.50 -10.34 6.06
N THR A 319 25.36 -11.32 5.19
CA THR A 319 25.62 -12.71 5.55
C THR A 319 27.10 -13.03 5.38
N LYS A 320 27.65 -13.83 6.28
CA LYS A 320 29.01 -14.33 6.21
C LYS A 320 29.00 -15.86 6.26
N GLN A 321 29.80 -16.49 5.39
CA GLN A 321 30.03 -17.93 5.45
C GLN A 321 31.01 -18.26 6.60
N PRO A 322 30.86 -19.39 7.30
CA PRO A 322 31.84 -19.81 8.30
C PRO A 322 33.26 -19.85 7.71
N ASN A 323 34.16 -19.04 8.28
CA ASN A 323 35.55 -18.85 7.80
C ASN A 323 35.67 -18.31 6.36
N GLY A 324 34.59 -17.77 5.79
CA GLY A 324 34.55 -17.20 4.45
C GLY A 324 34.38 -15.69 4.43
N PRO A 325 34.31 -15.10 3.21
CA PRO A 325 34.08 -13.67 3.05
C PRO A 325 32.66 -13.27 3.46
N ILE A 326 32.50 -11.98 3.73
CA ILE A 326 31.18 -11.34 3.87
C ILE A 326 30.59 -11.22 2.46
N ALA A 327 29.29 -11.50 2.32
CA ALA A 327 28.60 -11.35 1.05
C ALA A 327 28.52 -9.88 0.63
N ASP A 328 28.80 -9.60 -0.64
CA ASP A 328 28.74 -8.23 -1.20
C ASP A 328 27.32 -7.64 -1.21
N LYS A 329 26.30 -8.50 -1.26
CA LYS A 329 24.89 -8.09 -1.28
C LYS A 329 24.27 -8.34 0.10
N PRO A 330 23.66 -7.31 0.73
CA PRO A 330 22.94 -7.51 1.96
C PRO A 330 21.62 -8.24 1.73
N LEU A 331 21.14 -8.91 2.77
CA LEU A 331 19.74 -9.26 2.92
C LEU A 331 18.97 -8.01 3.35
N ILE A 332 17.86 -7.75 2.66
CA ILE A 332 16.97 -6.61 2.95
C ILE A 332 15.87 -7.09 3.89
N LEU A 333 15.86 -6.56 5.10
CA LEU A 333 14.89 -6.87 6.15
C LEU A 333 14.21 -5.58 6.65
N ARG A 334 13.30 -5.73 7.61
CA ARG A 334 12.62 -4.63 8.28
C ARG A 334 13.12 -4.51 9.72
N GLU A 335 13.05 -3.30 10.28
CA GLU A 335 13.28 -3.08 11.71
C GLU A 335 12.46 -4.05 12.58
N GLY A 336 13.11 -4.59 13.61
CA GLY A 336 12.54 -5.64 14.46
C GLY A 336 12.70 -7.06 13.93
N ALA A 337 13.32 -7.26 12.76
CA ALA A 337 13.69 -8.58 12.27
C ALA A 337 14.70 -9.26 13.21
N THR A 338 14.70 -10.59 13.21
CA THR A 338 15.58 -11.40 14.05
C THR A 338 16.50 -12.32 13.25
N ILE A 339 17.40 -13.04 13.93
CA ILE A 339 18.21 -14.08 13.29
C ILE A 339 17.33 -15.14 12.62
N TYR A 340 16.14 -15.42 13.14
CA TYR A 340 15.16 -16.27 12.46
C TYR A 340 14.83 -15.77 11.05
N ASP A 341 14.57 -14.47 10.90
CA ASP A 341 14.23 -13.87 9.62
C ASP A 341 15.43 -13.88 8.66
N VAL A 342 16.64 -13.63 9.18
CA VAL A 342 17.90 -13.76 8.43
C VAL A 342 18.05 -15.19 7.91
N ALA A 343 17.97 -16.20 8.79
CA ALA A 343 18.11 -17.61 8.43
C ALA A 343 17.06 -18.04 7.39
N ARG A 344 15.81 -17.63 7.59
CA ARG A 344 14.69 -17.93 6.70
C ARG A 344 14.84 -17.28 5.32
N SER A 345 15.43 -16.09 5.26
CA SER A 345 15.69 -15.36 4.01
C SER A 345 16.77 -16.03 3.15
N ILE A 346 17.69 -16.77 3.77
CA ILE A 346 18.68 -17.59 3.06
C ILE A 346 18.01 -18.88 2.58
N HIS A 347 17.54 -19.72 3.49
CA HIS A 347 16.80 -20.94 3.16
C HIS A 347 16.06 -21.50 4.40
N LYS A 348 14.89 -22.11 4.19
CA LYS A 348 14.05 -22.67 5.27
C LYS A 348 14.77 -23.69 6.15
N ASP A 349 15.77 -24.39 5.62
CA ASP A 349 16.51 -25.42 6.37
C ASP A 349 17.49 -24.85 7.39
N PHE A 350 17.98 -23.61 7.23
CA PHE A 350 18.87 -22.97 8.21
C PHE A 350 18.16 -22.78 9.55
N VAL A 351 16.86 -22.51 9.53
CA VAL A 351 16.02 -22.43 10.74
C VAL A 351 15.91 -23.80 11.41
N LYS A 352 15.61 -24.85 10.65
CA LYS A 352 15.41 -26.21 11.19
C LYS A 352 16.69 -26.78 11.81
N LYS A 353 17.81 -26.56 11.15
CA LYS A 353 19.12 -27.05 11.58
C LYS A 353 19.87 -26.03 12.43
N PHE A 354 19.26 -24.93 12.85
CA PHE A 354 19.96 -23.88 13.57
C PHE A 354 20.66 -24.40 14.83
N LYS A 355 21.93 -24.04 15.01
CA LYS A 355 22.71 -24.30 16.22
C LYS A 355 22.93 -23.01 17.01
N TYR A 356 23.52 -22.01 16.36
CA TYR A 356 23.71 -20.65 16.86
C TYR A 356 24.09 -19.74 15.68
N ALA A 357 24.09 -18.43 15.89
CA ALA A 357 24.70 -17.48 14.96
C ALA A 357 25.77 -16.67 15.67
N LYS A 358 26.74 -16.16 14.90
CA LYS A 358 27.69 -15.14 15.34
C LYS A 358 27.34 -13.81 14.68
N ILE A 359 27.41 -12.73 15.44
CA ILE A 359 27.06 -11.39 14.97
C ILE A 359 28.24 -10.44 15.13
N TRP A 360 28.46 -9.59 14.14
CA TRP A 360 29.32 -8.41 14.23
C TRP A 360 28.51 -7.21 13.78
N GLY A 361 28.47 -6.15 14.57
CA GLY A 361 27.74 -4.94 14.19
C GLY A 361 26.98 -4.30 15.34
N PRO A 362 26.12 -3.33 15.06
CA PRO A 362 25.43 -2.53 16.06
C PRO A 362 24.56 -3.31 17.05
N SER A 363 24.01 -4.48 16.66
CA SER A 363 23.20 -5.28 17.59
C SER A 363 24.02 -6.19 18.52
N ALA A 364 25.31 -6.36 18.25
CA ALA A 364 26.19 -7.23 19.02
C ALA A 364 26.85 -6.46 20.18
N LYS A 365 26.88 -7.06 21.36
CA LYS A 365 27.61 -6.54 22.55
C LYS A 365 29.11 -6.55 22.36
N TYR A 366 29.61 -7.53 21.60
CA TYR A 366 31.02 -7.66 21.23
C TYR A 366 31.14 -8.39 19.88
N PRO A 367 32.23 -8.17 19.12
CA PRO A 367 32.47 -8.83 17.83
C PRO A 367 32.39 -10.36 17.93
N GLY A 368 31.50 -10.97 17.14
CA GLY A 368 31.30 -12.42 17.12
C GLY A 368 30.45 -12.96 18.26
N GLU A 369 29.62 -12.11 18.89
CA GLU A 369 28.65 -12.51 19.91
C GLU A 369 27.82 -13.69 19.41
N ARG A 370 27.70 -14.73 20.24
CA ARG A 370 26.83 -15.87 19.95
C ARG A 370 25.39 -15.52 20.32
N ALA A 371 24.49 -15.66 19.37
CA ALA A 371 23.10 -15.32 19.53
C ALA A 371 22.16 -16.44 19.03
N GLY A 372 20.96 -16.47 19.62
CA GLY A 372 19.87 -17.36 19.25
C GLY A 372 18.95 -16.76 18.18
N LEU A 373 17.92 -17.52 17.78
CA LEU A 373 16.99 -17.12 16.72
C LEU A 373 16.20 -15.83 17.04
N ASP A 374 15.94 -15.55 18.31
CA ASP A 374 15.13 -14.41 18.76
C ASP A 374 15.90 -13.09 18.86
N HIS A 375 17.23 -13.12 18.66
CA HIS A 375 18.04 -11.91 18.69
C HIS A 375 17.66 -10.97 17.56
N ILE A 376 17.37 -9.71 17.91
CA ILE A 376 16.97 -8.66 16.97
C ILE A 376 18.20 -8.10 16.27
N VAL A 377 18.19 -8.10 14.95
CA VAL A 377 19.28 -7.57 14.12
C VAL A 377 19.05 -6.09 13.79
N MET A 378 20.14 -5.37 13.52
CA MET A 378 20.17 -3.95 13.18
C MET A 378 20.81 -3.71 11.81
N ASP A 379 20.57 -2.53 11.22
CA ASP A 379 21.21 -2.14 9.94
C ASP A 379 22.73 -2.17 10.07
N GLY A 380 23.39 -2.83 9.12
CA GLY A 380 24.84 -2.97 9.09
C GLY A 380 25.36 -4.21 9.83
N ASP A 381 24.51 -5.01 10.45
CA ASP A 381 24.95 -6.27 11.09
C ASP A 381 25.50 -7.26 10.05
N ILE A 382 26.54 -7.98 10.46
CA ILE A 382 27.09 -9.13 9.78
C ILE A 382 26.71 -10.38 10.56
N VAL A 383 26.07 -11.36 9.92
CA VAL A 383 25.57 -12.58 10.55
C VAL A 383 26.18 -13.82 9.90
N GLU A 384 26.79 -14.67 10.71
CA GLU A 384 27.31 -15.99 10.33
C GLU A 384 26.48 -17.08 11.01
N ILE A 385 25.75 -17.89 10.23
CA ILE A 385 24.86 -18.93 10.78
C ILE A 385 25.59 -20.26 10.85
N HIS A 386 25.51 -20.92 12.02
CA HIS A 386 26.02 -22.27 12.24
C HIS A 386 24.85 -23.23 12.35
N VAL A 387 24.87 -24.27 11.52
CA VAL A 387 23.85 -25.33 11.50
C VAL A 387 24.38 -26.63 12.13
N LYS A 388 23.47 -27.44 12.65
CA LYS A 388 23.73 -28.83 13.07
C LYS A 388 24.01 -29.66 11.82
N GLY A 389 25.00 -30.55 11.91
CA GLY A 389 25.38 -31.50 10.86
C GLY A 389 24.21 -32.36 10.40
#